data_AF-A0A523JSE2-F1
#
_entry.id   AF-A0A523JSE2-F1
#
_cell.length_a   1.000
_cell.length_b   1.000
_cell.length_c   1.000
_cell.angle_alpha   90.00
_cell.angle_beta   90.00
_cell.angle_gamma   90.00
#
_symmetry.space_group_name_H-M   'P 1'
#
loop_
_entity.id
_entity.type
_entity.pdbx_description
1 polymer ?
#
loop_
_entity_poly.entity_id
_entity_poly.type
_entity_poly.pdbx_seq_one_letter_code
_entity_poly.pdbx_strand_id
1 'polypeptide(L)' 'MTASKPVNLEKALADLESLVDELESGELPLDKAMKKFEEGIKLTRSCQTALKEAEQKVQILLKSAGGEESLEEFEPED' A
#
# COMPACT_ATOMS: atom_id res chain seq x y z
N MET A 1 -23.22 -7.17 3.37
CA MET A 1 -21.82 -7.54 3.04
C MET A 1 -21.32 -6.51 2.02
N THR A 2 -20.81 -5.37 2.48
CA THR A 2 -20.35 -4.29 1.60
C THR A 2 -18.95 -4.62 1.11
N ALA A 3 -18.82 -4.96 -0.18
CA ALA A 3 -17.53 -5.15 -0.83
C ALA A 3 -16.71 -3.86 -0.67
N SER A 4 -15.61 -3.94 0.08
CA SER A 4 -14.66 -2.83 0.21
C SER A 4 -14.11 -2.55 -1.19
N LYS A 5 -14.26 -1.32 -1.66
CA LYS A 5 -13.81 -0.89 -2.98
C LYS A 5 -12.29 -1.12 -3.05
N PRO A 6 -11.74 -1.73 -4.11
CA PRO A 6 -10.29 -1.91 -4.22
C PRO A 6 -9.62 -0.55 -4.08
N VAL A 7 -8.63 -0.47 -3.20
CA VAL A 7 -7.79 0.71 -3.05
C VAL A 7 -7.20 0.99 -4.43
N ASN A 8 -7.43 2.20 -4.96
CA ASN A 8 -6.73 2.64 -6.14
C ASN A 8 -5.31 2.98 -5.72
N LEU A 9 -4.38 2.06 -5.99
CA LEU A 9 -3.00 2.14 -5.52
C LEU A 9 -2.28 3.37 -6.07
N GLU A 10 -2.47 3.69 -7.35
CA GLU A 10 -1.87 4.85 -8.01
C GLU A 10 -2.30 6.15 -7.31
N LYS A 11 -3.59 6.28 -7.01
CA LYS A 11 -4.10 7.42 -6.26
C LYS A 11 -3.55 7.47 -4.84
N ALA A 12 -3.50 6.32 -4.16
CA ALA A 12 -3.00 6.27 -2.79
C ALA A 12 -1.49 6.58 -2.70
N LEU A 13 -0.71 6.22 -3.72
CA LEU A 13 0.69 6.61 -3.82
C LEU A 13 0.84 8.12 -4.06
N ALA A 14 0.06 8.70 -4.99
CA ALA A 14 0.07 10.14 -5.23
C ALA A 14 -0.37 10.96 -4.00
N ASP A 15 -1.39 10.48 -3.27
CA ASP A 15 -1.84 11.09 -2.03
C ASP A 15 -0.74 11.00 -0.94
N LEU A 16 0.05 9.92 -0.91
CA LEU A 16 1.18 9.75 0.02
C LEU A 16 2.35 10.69 -0.32
N GLU A 17 2.72 10.80 -1.59
CA GLU A 17 3.75 11.73 -2.06
C GLU A 17 3.42 13.17 -1.68
N SER A 18 2.20 13.61 -1.98
CA SER A 18 1.75 14.96 -1.62
C SER A 18 1.79 15.19 -0.11
N LEU A 19 1.49 14.17 0.70
CA LEU A 19 1.53 14.26 2.15
C LEU A 19 2.95 14.38 2.68
N VAL A 20 3.90 13.64 2.10
CA VAL A 20 5.32 13.72 2.42
C VAL A 20 5.85 15.11 2.07
N ASP A 21 5.56 15.62 0.87
CA ASP A 21 5.96 16.96 0.43
C ASP A 21 5.47 18.05 1.40
N GLU A 22 4.21 17.95 1.85
CA GLU A 22 3.65 18.86 2.84
C GLU A 22 4.36 18.78 4.19
N LEU A 23 4.71 17.58 4.67
CA LEU A 23 5.45 17.39 5.93
C LEU A 23 6.89 17.91 5.84
N GLU A 24 7.56 17.69 4.71
CA GLU A 24 8.93 18.12 4.45
C GLU A 24 9.05 19.65 4.29
N SER A 25 7.97 20.32 3.88
CA SER A 25 7.94 21.79 3.79
C SER A 25 8.24 22.49 5.13
N GLY A 26 7.93 21.85 6.25
CA GLY A 26 8.11 22.41 7.60
C GLY A 26 7.16 23.57 7.95
N GLU A 27 6.21 23.91 7.08
CA GLU A 27 5.27 25.03 7.30
C GLU A 27 4.05 24.65 8.16
N LEU A 28 3.87 23.36 8.43
CA LEU A 28 2.73 22.85 9.18
C LEU A 28 2.92 23.01 10.70
N PRO A 29 1.92 23.57 11.42
CA PRO A 29 1.85 23.48 12.86
C PRO A 29 1.88 22.02 13.32
N LEU A 30 2.51 21.75 14.47
CA LEU A 30 2.72 20.40 15.00
C LEU A 30 1.44 19.53 15.03
N ASP A 31 0.31 20.08 15.48
CA ASP A 31 -0.97 19.35 15.51
C ASP A 31 -1.43 18.89 14.11
N LYS A 32 -1.22 19.72 13.08
CA LYS A 32 -1.54 19.36 11.70
C LYS A 32 -0.55 18.35 11.14
N ALA A 33 0.75 18.53 11.42
CA ALA A 33 1.77 17.57 11.01
C ALA A 33 1.50 16.17 11.59
N MET A 34 1.05 16.08 12.84
CA MET A 34 0.68 14.80 13.46
C MET A 34 -0.53 14.15 12.80
N LYS A 35 -1.56 14.93 12.45
CA LYS A 35 -2.73 14.40 11.73
C LYS A 35 -2.36 13.88 10.33
N LYS A 36 -1.53 14.62 9.60
CA LYS A 36 -1.01 14.21 8.30
C LYS A 36 -0.16 12.94 8.43
N PHE A 37 0.73 12.87 9.41
CA PHE A 37 1.50 11.65 9.66
C PHE A 37 0.61 10.42 9.92
N GLU A 38 -0.42 10.54 10.78
CA GLU A 38 -1.38 9.46 11.01
C GLU A 38 -2.14 9.04 9.74
N GLU A 39 -2.51 9.99 8.90
CA GLU A 39 -3.15 9.74 7.61
C GLU A 39 -2.22 8.97 6.67
N GLY A 40 -0.96 9.40 6.56
CA GLY A 40 0.07 8.69 5.79
C GLY A 40 0.24 7.24 6.24
N ILE A 41 0.30 6.98 7.55
CA ILE A 41 0.38 5.61 8.09
C ILE A 41 -0.84 4.77 7.70
N LYS A 42 -2.06 5.32 7.78
CA LYS A 42 -3.28 4.61 7.38
C LYS A 42 -3.29 4.30 5.88
N LEU A 43 -2.83 5.24 5.07
CA LEU A 43 -2.75 5.10 3.63
C LEU A 43 -1.75 4.02 3.23
N THR A 44 -0.55 4.03 3.81
CA THR A 44 0.49 3.01 3.60
C THR A 44 0.00 1.62 3.98
N ARG A 45 -0.66 1.46 5.13
CA ARG A 45 -1.24 0.17 5.54
C ARG A 45 -2.31 -0.34 4.57
N SER A 46 -3.12 0.57 4.04
CA SER A 46 -4.15 0.24 3.05
C SER A 46 -3.52 -0.23 1.74
N CYS A 47 -2.44 0.42 1.29
CA CYS A 47 -1.68 0.01 0.11
C CYS A 47 -1.05 -1.37 0.28
N GLN A 48 -0.38 -1.61 1.41
CA GLN A 48 0.22 -2.91 1.73
C GLN A 48 -0.82 -4.03 1.76
N THR A 49 -2.00 -3.76 2.32
CA THR A 49 -3.11 -4.73 2.34
C THR A 49 -3.59 -5.05 0.93
N ALA A 50 -3.79 -4.03 0.09
CA ALA A 50 -4.20 -4.22 -1.29
C ALA A 50 -3.17 -5.01 -2.12
N LEU A 51 -1.88 -4.74 -1.93
CA LEU A 51 -0.79 -5.49 -2.58
C LEU A 51 -0.80 -6.95 -2.15
N LYS A 52 -0.94 -7.23 -0.85
CA LYS A 52 -1.00 -8.59 -0.32
C LYS A 52 -2.20 -9.37 -0.87
N GLU A 53 -3.37 -8.72 -0.97
CA GLU A 53 -4.55 -9.34 -1.59
C GLU A 53 -4.34 -9.63 -3.08
N ALA A 54 -3.67 -8.73 -3.82
CA ALA A 54 -3.35 -8.91 -5.23
C ALA A 54 -2.37 -10.09 -5.42
N GLU A 55 -1.31 -10.14 -4.62
CA GLU A 55 -0.33 -11.24 -4.60
C GLU A 55 -1.03 -12.57 -4.34
N GLN A 56 -1.87 -12.66 -3.30
CA GLN A 56 -2.61 -13.87 -2.99
C GLN A 56 -3.52 -14.32 -4.15
N LYS A 57 -4.18 -13.38 -4.83
CA LYS A 57 -5.00 -13.69 -6.01
C LYS A 57 -4.15 -14.27 -7.14
N VAL A 58 -2.99 -13.69 -7.42
CA VAL A 58 -2.03 -14.21 -8.41
C VAL A 58 -1.59 -15.62 -8.04
N GLN A 59 -1.24 -15.86 -6.78
CA GLN A 59 -0.85 -17.20 -6.30
C GLN A 59 -1.94 -18.26 -6.53
N ILE A 60 -3.21 -17.92 -6.24
CA ILE A 60 -4.34 -18.83 -6.46
C ILE A 60 -4.51 -19.14 -7.95
N LEU A 61 -4.38 -18.12 -8.81
CA LEU A 61 -4.51 -18.29 -10.26
C LEU A 61 -3.39 -19.17 -10.84
N LEU A 62 -2.14 -18.98 -10.40
CA LEU A 62 -1.00 -19.80 -10.82
C LEU A 62 -1.17 -21.26 -10.39
N LYS A 63 -1.55 -21.51 -9.13
CA LYS A 63 -1.85 -22.87 -8.61
C LYS A 63 -2.99 -23.53 -9.40
N SER A 64 -4.04 -22.77 -9.73
CA SER A 64 -5.18 -23.27 -10.50
C SER A 64 -4.85 -23.56 -11.97
N ALA A 65 -3.82 -22.92 -12.53
CA ALA A 65 -3.36 -23.13 -13.91
C ALA A 65 -2.43 -24.35 -14.07
N GLY A 66 -2.16 -25.09 -12.99
CA GLY A 66 -1.28 -26.26 -13.00
C GLY A 66 0.22 -25.92 -12.97
N GLY A 67 0.58 -24.67 -12.68
CA GLY A 67 1.96 -24.26 -12.45
C GLY A 67 2.41 -24.67 -11.05
N GLU A 68 3.22 -25.72 -10.97
CA GLU A 68 3.88 -26.19 -9.74
C GLU A 68 5.17 -25.37 -9.49
N GLU A 69 5.09 -24.05 -9.60
CA GLU A 69 6.22 -23.16 -9.31
C GLU A 69 6.05 -22.60 -7.90
N SER A 70 6.84 -23.16 -6.98
CA SER A 70 7.01 -22.62 -5.63
C SER A 70 7.58 -21.21 -5.77
N LEU A 71 6.75 -20.20 -5.51
CA LEU A 71 7.24 -18.83 -5.37
C LEU A 71 8.12 -18.77 -4.12
N GLU A 72 9.41 -18.55 -4.32
CA GLU A 72 10.33 -18.24 -3.23
C GLU A 72 10.05 -16.83 -2.72
N GLU A 73 10.25 -16.62 -1.41
CA GLU A 73 10.12 -15.30 -0.80
C GLU A 73 11.14 -14.37 -1.46
N PHE A 74 10.67 -13.26 -2.02
CA PHE A 74 11.56 -12.26 -2.62
C PHE A 74 12.31 -11.55 -1.50
N GLU A 75 13.56 -11.97 -1.28
CA GLU A 75 14.53 -11.28 -0.43
C GLU A 75 15.14 -10.14 -1.26
N PRO A 76 14.79 -8.86 -1.02
CA PRO A 76 15.48 -7.75 -1.66
C PRO A 76 16.95 -7.75 -1.21
N GLU A 77 17.89 -7.82 -2.16
CA GLU A 77 19.30 -7.58 -1.85
C GLU A 77 19.46 -6.13 -1.35
N ASP A 78 20.07 -5.96 -0.18
CA ASP A 78 20.38 -4.67 0.48
C ASP A 78 21.20 -3.71 -0.40
#